data_AF-A0A375YUP2-F1
#
_entry.id   AF-A0A375YUP2-F1
#
_cell.length_a   1.000
_cell.length_b   1.000
_cell.length_c   1.000
_cell.angle_alpha   90.00
_cell.angle_beta   90.00
_cell.angle_gamma   90.00
#
_symmetry.space_group_name_H-M   'P 1'
#
loop_
_entity.id
_entity.type
_entity.pdbx_description
1 polymer ?
#
loop_
_entity_poly.entity_id
_entity_poly.type
_entity_poly.pdbx_seq_one_letter_code
_entity_poly.pdbx_strand_id
1 'polypeptide(L)'
;MTPSAQGDPLSSTTELAELHNLIGGLRRCVTSLKSRYGDTPAMRRIVNDAERILNDVELLDIDASELELTSVTPPYSGEKIAIPDTEYDAEFWRDVDDEGVGGHSRL
;
A
#
# COMPACT_ATOMS: atom_id res chain seq x y z
N MET A 1 -5.96 6.70 29.05
CA MET A 1 -6.90 6.26 28.00
C MET A 1 -6.97 7.38 26.98
N THR A 2 -6.08 7.37 26.00
CA THR A 2 -6.06 8.33 24.89
C THR A 2 -7.08 7.87 23.86
N PRO A 3 -8.02 8.72 23.40
CA PRO A 3 -8.90 8.33 22.32
C PRO A 3 -8.07 8.25 21.04
N SER A 4 -8.01 7.07 20.43
CA SER A 4 -7.50 6.91 19.07
C SER A 4 -8.32 7.81 18.16
N ALA A 5 -7.64 8.72 17.45
CA ALA A 5 -8.24 9.52 16.38
C ALA A 5 -8.52 8.60 15.20
N GLN A 6 -9.61 7.84 15.27
CA GLN A 6 -10.21 7.22 14.11
C GLN A 6 -10.77 8.38 13.28
N GLY A 7 -10.09 8.75 12.19
CA GLY A 7 -10.57 9.80 11.29
C GLY A 7 -11.99 9.46 10.81
N ASP A 8 -12.88 10.45 10.81
CA ASP A 8 -14.25 10.25 10.34
C ASP A 8 -14.22 9.82 8.87
N PRO A 9 -14.94 8.76 8.46
CA PRO A 9 -14.94 8.27 7.06
C PRO A 9 -15.42 9.34 6.06
N LEU A 10 -16.24 10.28 6.53
CA LEU A 10 -16.67 11.45 5.75
C LEU A 10 -15.54 12.47 5.51
N SER A 11 -14.56 12.57 6.42
CA SER A 11 -13.35 13.38 6.25
C SER A 11 -12.44 12.74 5.19
N SER A 12 -12.18 11.43 5.29
CA SER A 12 -11.31 10.70 4.36
C SER A 12 -11.84 10.75 2.91
N THR A 13 -13.15 10.58 2.72
CA THR A 13 -13.78 10.66 1.39
C THR A 13 -13.70 12.07 0.78
N THR A 14 -13.81 13.11 1.62
CA THR A 14 -13.66 14.51 1.17
C THR A 14 -12.21 14.80 0.79
N GLU A 15 -11.24 14.35 1.59
CA GLU A 15 -9.80 14.48 1.31
C GLU A 15 -9.40 13.78 0.00
N LEU A 16 -9.92 12.58 -0.27
CA LEU A 16 -9.71 11.88 -1.55
C LEU A 16 -10.30 12.65 -2.74
N ALA A 17 -11.50 13.22 -2.59
CA ALA A 17 -12.11 14.04 -3.64
C ALA A 17 -11.29 15.30 -3.94
N GLU A 18 -10.72 15.95 -2.92
CA GLU A 18 -9.79 17.08 -3.08
C GLU A 18 -8.51 16.65 -3.80
N LEU A 19 -7.94 15.50 -3.42
CA LEU A 19 -6.76 14.93 -4.06
C LEU A 19 -6.97 14.68 -5.56
N HIS A 20 -8.09 14.08 -5.95
CA HIS A 20 -8.45 13.89 -7.36
C HIS A 20 -8.56 15.21 -8.14
N ASN A 21 -9.13 16.25 -7.51
CA ASN A 21 -9.22 17.57 -8.13
C ASN A 21 -7.84 18.18 -8.37
N LEU A 22 -6.94 18.08 -7.39
CA LEU A 22 -5.57 18.59 -7.47
C LEU A 22 -4.76 17.86 -8.56
N ILE A 23 -4.85 16.53 -8.64
CA ILE A 23 -4.16 15.72 -9.67
C ILE A 23 -4.72 16.00 -11.06
N GLY A 24 -6.04 16.15 -11.19
CA GLY A 24 -6.66 16.62 -12.43
C GLY A 24 -6.13 17.99 -12.86
N GLY A 25 -5.91 18.89 -11.91
CA GLY A 25 -5.24 20.18 -12.12
C GLY A 25 -3.79 20.04 -12.58
N LEU A 26 -3.01 19.20 -11.91
CA LEU A 26 -1.62 18.91 -12.26
C LEU A 26 -1.50 18.39 -13.70
N ARG A 27 -2.33 17.42 -14.09
CA ARG A 27 -2.33 16.84 -15.45
C ARG A 27 -2.59 17.91 -16.52
N ARG A 28 -3.57 18.79 -16.30
CA ARG A 28 -3.87 19.92 -17.20
C ARG A 28 -2.70 20.90 -17.28
N CYS A 29 -2.09 21.23 -16.14
CA CYS A 29 -0.92 22.11 -16.06
C CYS A 29 0.28 21.54 -16.85
N VAL A 30 0.61 20.27 -16.61
CA VAL A 30 1.72 19.57 -17.29
C VAL A 30 1.47 19.46 -18.80
N THR A 31 0.23 19.21 -19.23
CA THR A 31 -0.14 19.20 -20.65
C THR A 31 0.07 20.57 -21.30
N SER A 32 -0.32 21.65 -20.60
CA SER A 32 -0.10 23.03 -21.05
C SER A 32 1.39 23.39 -21.09
N LEU A 33 2.19 22.92 -20.13
CA LEU A 33 3.65 23.07 -20.15
C LEU A 33 4.26 22.35 -21.36
N LYS A 34 3.85 21.10 -21.62
CA LYS A 34 4.34 20.32 -22.77
C LYS A 34 4.02 21.01 -24.10
N SER A 35 2.81 21.56 -24.25
CA SER A 35 2.44 22.27 -25.48
C SER A 35 3.25 23.55 -25.70
N ARG A 36 3.62 24.24 -24.63
CA ARG A 36 4.40 25.51 -24.69
C ARG A 36 5.89 25.31 -24.88
N TYR A 37 6.48 24.31 -24.22
CA TYR A 37 7.93 24.13 -24.14
C TYR A 37 8.45 22.94 -24.97
N GLY A 38 7.54 22.17 -25.57
CA GLY A 38 7.87 21.06 -26.47
C GLY A 38 8.35 19.80 -25.75
N ASP A 39 8.66 18.77 -26.54
CA ASP A 39 9.01 17.43 -26.04
C ASP A 39 10.51 17.30 -25.73
N THR A 40 10.97 18.00 -24.70
CA THR A 40 12.35 17.87 -24.21
C THR A 40 12.50 16.69 -23.24
N PRO A 41 13.72 16.14 -23.03
CA PRO A 41 13.94 15.11 -22.02
C PRO A 41 13.47 15.51 -20.61
N ALA A 42 13.63 16.79 -20.23
CA ALA A 42 13.13 17.30 -18.95
C ALA A 42 11.59 17.31 -18.92
N MET A 43 10.94 17.74 -20.00
CA MET A 43 9.47 17.73 -20.09
C MET A 43 8.91 16.30 -20.05
N ARG A 44 9.57 15.33 -20.69
CA ARG A 44 9.17 13.91 -20.61
C ARG A 44 9.24 13.36 -19.19
N ARG A 45 10.23 13.76 -18.39
CA ARG A 45 10.31 13.39 -16.97
C ARG A 45 9.15 13.96 -16.17
N ILE A 46 8.83 15.24 -16.34
CA ILE A 46 7.70 15.89 -15.66
C ILE A 46 6.38 15.19 -16.02
N VAL A 47 6.17 14.84 -17.29
CA VAL A 47 4.99 14.08 -17.73
C VAL A 47 4.93 12.72 -17.06
N ASN A 48 6.05 11.98 -17.08
CA ASN A 48 6.12 10.65 -16.47
C ASN A 48 5.89 10.68 -14.96
N ASP A 49 6.44 11.67 -14.26
CA ASP A 49 6.23 11.83 -12.81
C ASP A 49 4.76 12.16 -12.50
N ALA A 50 4.10 12.97 -13.33
CA ALA A 50 2.67 13.26 -13.17
C ALA A 50 1.77 12.03 -13.45
N GLU A 51 2.14 11.20 -14.43
CA GLU A 51 1.47 9.93 -14.70
C GLU A 51 1.68 8.93 -13.56
N ARG A 52 2.89 8.84 -12.99
CA ARG A 52 3.17 7.97 -11.85
C ARG A 52 2.33 8.38 -10.63
N ILE A 53 2.28 9.66 -10.29
CA ILE A 53 1.46 10.16 -9.19
C ILE A 53 -0.03 9.83 -9.40
N LEU A 54 -0.53 9.93 -10.63
CA LEU A 54 -1.92 9.55 -10.94
C LEU A 54 -2.16 8.06 -10.65
N ASN A 55 -1.27 7.18 -11.11
CA ASN A 55 -1.38 5.75 -10.87
C ASN A 55 -1.30 5.42 -9.37
N ASP A 56 -0.40 6.09 -8.63
CA ASP A 56 -0.24 5.88 -7.19
C ASP A 56 -1.52 6.26 -6.42
N VAL A 57 -2.24 7.29 -6.89
CA VAL A 57 -3.52 7.69 -6.29
C VAL A 57 -4.66 6.77 -6.68
N GLU A 58 -4.69 6.25 -7.90
CA GLU A 58 -5.64 5.20 -8.28
C GLU A 58 -5.43 3.93 -7.44
N LEU A 59 -4.17 3.58 -7.14
CA LEU A 59 -3.86 2.48 -6.22
C LEU A 59 -4.31 2.78 -4.78
N LEU A 60 -4.08 4.01 -4.30
CA LEU A 60 -4.53 4.42 -2.97
C LEU A 60 -6.05 4.32 -2.81
N ASP A 61 -6.83 4.63 -3.85
CA ASP A 61 -8.29 4.51 -3.84
C ASP A 61 -8.73 3.04 -3.70
N ILE A 62 -8.04 2.12 -4.39
CA ILE A 62 -8.24 0.68 -4.24
C ILE A 62 -7.94 0.26 -2.81
N ASP A 63 -6.75 0.60 -2.30
CA ASP A 63 -6.32 0.22 -0.95
C ASP A 63 -7.26 0.80 0.13
N ALA A 64 -7.70 2.05 -0.03
CA ALA A 64 -8.66 2.67 0.88
C ALA A 64 -10.01 1.94 0.86
N SER A 65 -10.52 1.59 -0.33
CA SER A 65 -11.75 0.81 -0.47
C SER A 65 -11.65 -0.58 0.15
N GLU A 66 -10.51 -1.26 0.01
CA GLU A 66 -10.25 -2.56 0.64
C GLU A 66 -10.18 -2.45 2.16
N LEU A 67 -9.50 -1.43 2.69
CA LEU A 67 -9.44 -1.19 4.14
C LEU A 67 -10.81 -0.87 4.74
N GLU A 68 -11.62 -0.07 4.06
CA GLU A 68 -13.01 0.20 4.47
C GLU A 68 -13.85 -1.10 4.48
N LEU A 69 -13.75 -1.94 3.44
CA LEU A 69 -14.40 -3.26 3.37
C LEU A 69 -13.94 -4.20 4.50
N THR A 70 -12.66 -4.15 4.86
CA THR A 70 -12.08 -5.04 5.88
C THR A 70 -12.40 -4.58 7.30
N SER A 71 -12.55 -3.27 7.53
CA SER A 71 -12.82 -2.66 8.84
C SER A 71 -14.14 -3.10 9.49
N VAL A 72 -15.07 -3.66 8.70
CA VAL A 72 -16.38 -4.13 9.18
C VAL A 72 -16.36 -5.62 9.57
N THR A 73 -15.31 -6.36 9.26
CA THR A 73 -15.21 -7.77 9.66
C THR A 73 -14.60 -7.83 11.06
N PRO A 74 -15.38 -8.10 12.12
CA PRO A 74 -14.79 -8.40 13.43
C PRO A 74 -13.80 -9.55 13.24
N PRO A 75 -12.65 -9.56 13.95
CA PRO A 75 -11.70 -10.66 13.84
C PRO A 75 -12.48 -11.96 14.04
N TYR A 76 -12.41 -12.84 13.05
CA TYR A 76 -13.15 -14.10 13.00
C TYR A 76 -13.11 -14.73 14.39
N SER A 77 -14.24 -14.73 15.11
CA SER A 77 -14.35 -15.41 16.41
C SER A 77 -14.52 -16.91 16.19
N GLY A 78 -13.94 -17.44 15.11
CA GLY A 78 -13.85 -18.86 14.87
C GLY A 78 -13.10 -19.51 16.02
N GLU A 79 -13.46 -20.76 16.30
CA GLU A 79 -12.78 -21.60 17.27
C GLU A 79 -11.27 -21.55 17.01
N LYS A 80 -10.53 -20.90 17.92
CA LYS A 80 -9.08 -20.82 17.83
C LYS A 80 -8.54 -22.21 18.09
N ILE A 81 -7.86 -22.79 17.11
CA ILE A 81 -7.12 -24.02 17.31
C ILE A 81 -5.95 -23.67 18.23
N ALA A 82 -5.93 -24.24 19.44
CA ALA A 82 -4.82 -24.07 20.35
C ALA A 82 -3.58 -24.75 19.76
N ILE A 83 -2.53 -23.97 19.49
CA ILE A 83 -1.22 -24.51 19.13
C ILE A 83 -0.56 -24.93 20.44
N PRO A 84 -0.20 -26.22 20.62
CA PRO A 84 0.48 -26.65 21.83
C PRO A 84 1.86 -26.03 21.96
N ASP A 85 2.23 -25.55 23.15
CA ASP A 85 3.59 -25.07 23.47
C ASP A 85 4.61 -26.24 23.64
N THR A 86 4.25 -27.45 23.18
CA THR A 86 5.14 -28.60 23.24
C THR A 86 6.21 -28.44 22.16
N GLU A 87 7.48 -28.65 22.53
CA GLU A 87 8.57 -28.64 21.56
C GLU A 87 8.31 -29.68 20.47
N TYR A 88 8.42 -29.23 19.21
CA TYR A 88 8.37 -30.14 18.08
C TYR A 88 9.61 -31.03 18.08
N ASP A 89 9.43 -32.27 17.66
CA ASP A 89 10.55 -33.21 17.51
C ASP A 89 11.62 -32.62 16.57
N ALA A 90 12.88 -32.72 16.96
CA ALA A 90 13.99 -32.29 16.11
C ALA A 90 14.02 -33.06 14.77
N GLU A 91 13.55 -34.31 14.76
CA GLU A 91 13.44 -35.12 13.54
C GLU A 91 12.44 -34.54 12.53
N PHE A 92 11.46 -33.74 12.97
CA PHE A 92 10.51 -33.04 12.12
C PHE A 92 11.18 -31.99 11.22
N TRP A 93 12.29 -31.40 11.68
CA TRP A 93 13.00 -30.31 11.00
C TRP A 93 14.18 -30.76 10.15
N ARG A 94 14.51 -32.06 10.14
CA ARG A 94 15.76 -32.59 9.57
C ARG A 94 15.96 -32.31 8.08
N ASP A 95 14.88 -32.25 7.31
CA ASP A 95 14.91 -32.09 5.86
C ASP A 95 14.57 -30.63 5.43
N VAL A 96 14.39 -29.71 6.38
CA VAL A 96 14.06 -28.29 6.13
C VAL A 96 15.27 -27.48 5.64
N ASP A 97 16.49 -27.95 5.91
CA ASP A 97 17.73 -27.29 5.47
C ASP A 97 18.10 -27.56 4.00
N ASP A 98 17.42 -28.47 3.29
CA ASP A 98 17.74 -28.80 1.88
C ASP A 98 17.37 -27.67 0.89
N GLU A 99 16.59 -26.67 1.34
CA GLU A 99 16.28 -25.46 0.57
C GLU A 99 17.10 -24.21 0.96
N GLY A 100 18.12 -24.34 1.82
CA GLY A 100 19.15 -23.29 1.94
C GLY A 100 18.67 -21.90 2.39
N VAL A 101 17.79 -21.83 3.39
CA VAL A 101 17.46 -20.58 4.12
C VAL A 101 18.05 -20.57 5.53
N GLY A 102 19.32 -20.94 5.64
CA GLY A 102 20.10 -20.90 6.87
C GLY A 102 21.47 -20.28 6.62
N GLY A 103 21.57 -18.97 6.79
CA GLY A 103 22.86 -18.27 6.74
C GLY A 103 23.71 -18.63 7.97
N HIS A 104 24.53 -19.67 7.85
CA HIS A 104 25.58 -19.94 8.84
C HIS A 104 26.65 -18.84 8.78
N SER A 105 26.48 -17.80 9.60
CA SER A 105 27.60 -16.95 9.99
C SER A 105 28.55 -17.79 10.84
N ARG A 106 29.71 -18.12 10.26
CA ARG A 106 30.85 -18.70 10.97
C ARG A 106 31.31 -17.73 12.05
N LEU A 107 31.37 -18.19 13.30
CA LEU A 107 32.37 -17.78 14.30
C LEU A 107 32.72 -19.00 15.15
#